data_AF-A0A081DBU2-F1
#
_entry.id   AF-A0A081DBU2-F1
#
_cell.length_a   1.000
_cell.length_b   1.000
_cell.length_c   1.000
_cell.angle_alpha   90.00
_cell.angle_beta   90.00
_cell.angle_gamma   90.00
#
_symmetry.space_group_name_H-M   'P 1'
#
loop_
_entity.id
_entity.type
_entity.pdbx_description
1 polymer ?
#
loop_
_entity_poly.entity_id
_entity_poly.type
_entity_poly.pdbx_seq_one_letter_code
_entity_poly.pdbx_strand_id
1 'polypeptide(L)'
;MSPIIYAASVIIEYLTLTVLLIAIAHYGRLNESSLIKNASYGAIALLAIFYIIDFLFYSNFLDENEGIGMVLSYSSLFLYGLIYLFLAIGFFTHRVQLGELAKWAGIIGIIGGVSFCLIILFPLGILATLAFEIMLIILLYKAWDNSNKNP
;
A
#
# COMPACT_ATOMS: atom_id res chain seq x y z
N MET A 1 16.55 17.71 6.54
CA MET A 1 17.15 16.40 6.85
C MET A 1 18.35 16.19 5.93
N SER A 2 19.44 15.54 6.37
CA SER A 2 20.57 15.26 5.47
C SER A 2 20.09 14.43 4.25
N PRO A 3 20.49 14.76 3.01
CA PRO A 3 20.07 14.02 1.81
C PRO A 3 20.34 12.51 1.89
N ILE A 4 21.43 12.12 2.57
CA ILE A 4 21.79 10.71 2.77
C ILE A 4 20.78 10.01 3.69
N ILE A 5 20.36 10.69 4.77
CA ILE A 5 19.39 10.13 5.71
C ILE A 5 18.02 9.99 5.03
N TYR A 6 17.65 10.96 4.19
CA TYR A 6 16.42 10.90 3.39
C TYR A 6 16.43 9.76 2.37
N ALA A 7 17.52 9.62 1.61
CA ALA A 7 17.69 8.54 0.66
C ALA A 7 17.57 7.17 1.35
N ALA A 8 18.22 7.00 2.51
CA ALA A 8 18.16 5.77 3.28
C ALA A 8 16.74 5.47 3.77
N SER A 9 16.00 6.47 4.29
CA SER A 9 14.61 6.27 4.72
C SER A 9 13.69 5.84 3.58
N VAL A 10 13.79 6.49 2.42
CA VAL A 10 12.99 6.19 1.23
C VAL A 10 13.24 4.76 0.75
N ILE A 11 14.50 4.34 0.70
CA ILE A 11 14.87 2.98 0.27
C ILE A 11 14.33 1.94 1.26
N ILE A 12 14.46 2.16 2.57
CA ILE A 12 13.97 1.23 3.59
C ILE A 12 12.44 1.10 3.51
N GLU A 13 11.73 2.21 3.36
CA GLU A 13 10.27 2.21 3.23
C GLU A 13 9.81 1.46 1.99
N TYR A 14 10.42 1.75 0.83
CA TYR A 14 10.15 1.03 -0.41
C TYR A 14 10.39 -0.48 -0.28
N LEU A 15 11.52 -0.89 0.29
CA LEU A 15 11.85 -2.30 0.48
C LEU A 15 10.84 -2.98 1.41
N THR A 16 10.47 -2.32 2.51
CA THR A 16 9.52 -2.87 3.49
C THR A 16 8.14 -3.10 2.85
N LEU A 17 7.62 -2.08 2.15
CA LEU A 17 6.33 -2.19 1.45
C LEU A 17 6.37 -3.21 0.32
N THR A 18 7.49 -3.28 -0.43
CA THR A 18 7.66 -4.26 -1.49
C THR A 18 7.63 -5.68 -0.95
N VAL A 19 8.32 -5.96 0.16
CA VAL A 19 8.30 -7.28 0.82
C VAL A 19 6.88 -7.65 1.27
N LEU A 20 6.16 -6.71 1.89
CA LEU A 20 4.76 -6.91 2.28
C LEU A 20 3.87 -7.23 1.07
N LEU A 21 4.00 -6.47 -0.01
CA LEU A 21 3.20 -6.66 -1.23
C LEU A 21 3.54 -7.98 -1.94
N ILE A 22 4.80 -8.42 -1.93
CA ILE A 22 5.19 -9.74 -2.44
C ILE A 22 4.52 -10.85 -1.60
N ALA A 23 4.52 -10.72 -0.28
CA ALA A 23 3.84 -11.68 0.60
C ALA A 23 2.33 -11.74 0.29
N ILE A 24 1.70 -10.58 0.07
CA ILE A 24 0.27 -10.51 -0.32
C ILE A 24 0.03 -11.08 -1.72
N ALA A 25 0.94 -10.86 -2.68
CA ALA A 25 0.85 -11.46 -4.00
C ALA A 25 0.90 -12.98 -3.93
N HIS A 26 1.78 -13.52 -3.06
CA HIS A 26 1.88 -14.95 -2.80
C HIS A 26 0.62 -15.49 -2.13
N TYR A 27 0.08 -14.77 -1.13
CA TYR A 27 -1.21 -15.09 -0.51
C TYR A 27 -2.35 -15.12 -1.53
N GLY A 28 -2.42 -14.13 -2.42
CA GLY A 28 -3.40 -14.09 -3.51
C GLY A 28 -3.27 -15.31 -4.43
N ARG A 29 -2.03 -15.72 -4.76
CA ARG A 29 -1.77 -16.93 -5.56
C ARG A 29 -2.22 -18.20 -4.85
N LEU A 30 -1.93 -18.36 -3.56
CA LEU A 30 -2.32 -19.54 -2.78
C LEU A 30 -3.85 -19.70 -2.65
N ASN A 31 -4.58 -18.58 -2.66
CA ASN A 31 -6.03 -18.57 -2.59
C ASN A 31 -6.70 -18.39 -3.96
N GLU A 32 -5.97 -18.66 -5.05
CA GLU A 32 -6.45 -18.57 -6.45
C GLU A 32 -7.04 -17.20 -6.85
N SER A 33 -6.75 -16.15 -6.07
CA SER A 33 -7.21 -14.79 -6.31
C SER A 33 -6.24 -14.05 -7.24
N SER A 34 -6.55 -14.10 -8.55
CA SER A 34 -5.79 -13.37 -9.57
C SER A 34 -5.83 -11.85 -9.37
N LEU A 35 -6.93 -11.32 -8.84
CA LEU A 35 -7.10 -9.90 -8.55
C LEU A 35 -6.12 -9.41 -7.47
N ILE A 36 -6.02 -10.10 -6.33
CA ILE A 36 -5.09 -9.72 -5.26
C ILE A 36 -3.64 -9.80 -5.78
N LYS A 37 -3.30 -10.88 -6.48
CA LYS A 37 -1.97 -11.06 -7.06
C LYS A 37 -1.60 -9.92 -8.01
N ASN A 38 -2.47 -9.61 -8.96
CA ASN A 38 -2.20 -8.58 -9.97
C ASN A 38 -2.18 -7.18 -9.35
N ALA A 39 -3.08 -6.90 -8.39
CA ALA A 39 -3.09 -5.64 -7.65
C ALA A 39 -1.78 -5.43 -6.88
N SER A 40 -1.26 -6.46 -6.21
CA SER A 40 0.03 -6.38 -5.51
C SER A 40 1.20 -6.08 -6.43
N TYR A 41 1.31 -6.75 -7.58
CA TYR A 41 2.40 -6.47 -8.52
C TYR A 41 2.26 -5.10 -9.18
N GLY A 42 1.04 -4.68 -9.50
CA GLY A 42 0.77 -3.32 -9.97
C GLY A 42 1.15 -2.26 -8.93
N ALA A 43 0.86 -2.52 -7.66
CA ALA A 43 1.25 -1.66 -6.54
C ALA A 43 2.77 -1.53 -6.40
N ILE A 44 3.53 -2.63 -6.53
CA ILE A 44 5.00 -2.60 -6.51
C ILE A 44 5.54 -1.73 -7.65
N ALA A 45 5.02 -1.90 -8.86
CA ALA A 45 5.45 -1.10 -10.02
C ALA A 45 5.15 0.39 -9.82
N LEU A 46 3.96 0.73 -9.31
CA LEU A 46 3.57 2.11 -9.02
C LEU A 46 4.42 2.71 -7.89
N LEU A 47 4.70 1.96 -6.82
CA LEU A 47 5.59 2.41 -5.73
C LEU A 47 7.00 2.69 -6.25
N ALA A 48 7.54 1.84 -7.11
CA ALA A 48 8.88 2.05 -7.68
C ALA A 48 8.96 3.37 -8.46
N ILE A 49 7.99 3.62 -9.34
CA ILE A 49 7.89 4.88 -10.09
C ILE A 49 7.76 6.06 -9.13
N PHE A 50 6.91 5.91 -8.10
CA PHE A 50 6.65 6.94 -7.12
C PHE A 50 7.90 7.35 -6.34
N TYR A 51 8.64 6.40 -5.75
CA TYR A 51 9.85 6.72 -5.00
C TYR A 51 10.99 7.26 -5.89
N ILE A 52 11.06 6.85 -7.16
CA ILE A 52 12.00 7.45 -8.11
C ILE A 52 11.66 8.92 -8.34
N ILE A 53 10.39 9.23 -8.59
CA ILE A 53 9.89 10.61 -8.75
C ILE A 53 10.20 11.41 -7.49
N ASP A 54 9.82 10.90 -6.32
CA ASP A 54 10.02 11.56 -5.03
C ASP A 54 11.51 11.86 -4.76
N PHE A 55 12.39 10.89 -5.01
CA PHE A 55 13.84 11.09 -4.85
C PHE A 55 14.43 12.12 -5.83
N LEU A 56 14.02 12.09 -7.11
CA LEU A 56 14.48 13.05 -8.13
C LEU A 56 14.04 14.49 -7.84
N PHE A 57 12.90 14.65 -7.17
CA PHE A 57 12.32 15.95 -6.87
C PHE A 57 12.70 16.48 -5.48
N TYR A 58 13.08 15.62 -4.54
CA TYR A 58 13.57 15.99 -3.22
C TYR A 58 14.78 16.95 -3.27
N SER A 59 15.66 16.82 -4.27
CA SER A 59 16.84 17.70 -4.40
C SER A 59 16.55 19.03 -5.13
N ASN A 60 15.48 19.11 -5.93
CA ASN A 60 15.22 20.23 -6.83
C ASN A 60 14.15 21.21 -6.33
N PHE A 61 13.34 20.84 -5.33
CA PHE A 61 12.17 21.63 -4.90
C PHE A 61 12.28 22.32 -3.54
N LEU A 62 13.38 22.13 -2.81
CA LEU A 62 13.56 22.81 -1.52
C LEU A 62 13.86 24.31 -1.64
N ASP A 63 14.20 24.84 -2.82
CA ASP A 63 14.67 26.24 -2.94
C ASP A 63 13.93 27.17 -3.93
N GLU A 64 13.16 26.72 -4.93
CA GLU A 64 12.71 27.65 -6.00
C GLU A 64 11.23 27.61 -6.45
N ASN A 65 10.42 26.59 -6.12
CA ASN A 65 9.07 26.47 -6.69
C ASN A 65 8.05 25.79 -5.74
N GLU A 66 7.54 26.56 -4.76
CA GLU A 66 6.57 26.09 -3.75
C GLU A 66 5.31 25.43 -4.35
N GLY A 67 4.85 25.87 -5.53
CA GLY A 67 3.62 25.36 -6.15
C GLY A 67 3.74 23.93 -6.71
N ILE A 68 4.87 23.58 -7.33
CA ILE A 68 5.04 22.25 -7.94
C ILE A 68 5.31 21.20 -6.86
N GLY A 69 6.04 21.55 -5.79
CA GLY A 69 6.23 20.67 -4.63
C GLY A 69 4.89 20.25 -4.02
N MET A 70 3.96 21.20 -3.85
CA MET A 70 2.61 20.92 -3.34
C MET A 70 1.79 20.02 -4.27
N VAL A 71 1.85 20.23 -5.58
CA VAL A 71 1.17 19.36 -6.57
C VAL A 71 1.72 17.93 -6.54
N LEU A 72 3.03 17.77 -6.42
CA LEU A 72 3.68 16.46 -6.28
C LEU A 72 3.26 15.75 -4.98
N SER A 73 3.20 16.48 -3.86
CA SER A 73 2.73 15.93 -2.58
C SER A 73 1.25 15.55 -2.56
N TYR A 74 0.39 16.23 -3.33
CA TYR A 74 -1.01 15.80 -3.45
C TYR A 74 -1.17 14.63 -4.41
N SER A 75 -0.40 14.63 -5.50
CA SER A 75 -0.37 13.52 -6.46
C SER A 75 0.14 12.23 -5.81
N SER A 76 1.10 12.33 -4.90
CA SER A 76 1.61 11.19 -4.13
C SER A 76 0.54 10.57 -3.24
N LEU A 77 -0.17 11.39 -2.45
CA LEU A 77 -1.26 10.94 -1.58
C LEU A 77 -2.37 10.27 -2.40
N PHE A 78 -2.72 10.86 -3.54
CA PHE A 78 -3.71 10.28 -4.44
C PHE A 78 -3.28 8.91 -5.00
N LEU A 79 -2.05 8.80 -5.50
CA LEU A 79 -1.50 7.54 -6.01
C LEU A 79 -1.41 6.47 -4.92
N TYR A 80 -0.98 6.85 -3.72
CA TYR A 80 -0.98 5.98 -2.55
C TYR A 80 -2.40 5.49 -2.25
N GLY A 81 -3.39 6.38 -2.24
CA GLY A 81 -4.80 6.02 -2.10
C GLY A 81 -5.28 5.00 -3.13
N LEU A 82 -4.92 5.18 -4.40
CA LEU A 82 -5.26 4.23 -5.46
C LEU A 82 -4.65 2.84 -5.24
N ILE A 83 -3.40 2.75 -4.79
CA ILE A 83 -2.74 1.48 -4.50
C ILE A 83 -3.52 0.69 -3.44
N TYR A 84 -3.84 1.35 -2.32
CA TYR A 84 -4.60 0.73 -1.23
C TYR A 84 -6.01 0.37 -1.67
N LEU A 85 -6.65 1.23 -2.47
CA LEU A 85 -7.98 1.00 -2.99
C LEU A 85 -8.04 -0.26 -3.87
N PHE A 86 -7.13 -0.40 -4.84
CA PHE A 86 -7.11 -1.58 -5.73
C PHE A 86 -6.81 -2.87 -4.96
N LEU A 87 -5.87 -2.81 -4.01
CA LEU A 87 -5.55 -3.96 -3.17
C LEU A 87 -6.78 -4.37 -2.33
N ALA A 88 -7.42 -3.40 -1.68
CA ALA A 88 -8.57 -3.62 -0.82
C ALA A 88 -9.80 -4.15 -1.58
N ILE A 89 -10.04 -3.68 -2.81
CA ILE A 89 -11.07 -4.22 -3.70
C ILE A 89 -10.83 -5.71 -3.98
N GLY A 90 -9.58 -6.13 -4.18
CA GLY A 90 -9.22 -7.54 -4.36
C GLY A 90 -9.69 -8.41 -3.19
N PHE A 91 -9.38 -7.99 -1.96
CA PHE A 91 -9.82 -8.67 -0.73
C PHE A 91 -11.33 -8.63 -0.52
N PHE A 92 -11.96 -7.48 -0.76
CA PHE A 92 -13.40 -7.35 -0.61
C PHE A 92 -14.18 -8.22 -1.61
N THR A 93 -13.67 -8.35 -2.85
CA THR A 93 -14.31 -9.16 -3.89
C THR A 93 -14.24 -10.65 -3.56
N HIS A 94 -13.10 -11.12 -3.06
CA HIS A 94 -12.88 -12.53 -2.68
C HIS A 94 -13.25 -12.85 -1.22
N ARG A 95 -13.97 -11.94 -0.55
CA ARG A 95 -14.30 -12.04 0.89
C ARG A 95 -15.00 -13.34 1.31
N VAL A 96 -15.78 -13.94 0.41
CA VAL A 96 -16.53 -15.18 0.71
C VAL A 96 -15.59 -16.37 0.89
N GLN A 97 -14.49 -16.41 0.13
CA GLN A 97 -13.51 -17.49 0.15
C GLN A 97 -12.44 -17.27 1.23
N LEU A 98 -12.03 -16.02 1.44
CA LEU A 98 -10.94 -15.65 2.36
C LEU A 98 -11.40 -15.47 3.81
N GLY A 99 -12.71 -15.45 4.04
CA GLY A 99 -13.32 -15.34 5.36
C GLY A 99 -13.50 -13.90 5.86
N GLU A 100 -13.99 -13.80 7.10
CA GLU A 100 -14.47 -12.53 7.66
C GLU A 100 -13.36 -11.48 7.86
N LEU A 101 -12.14 -11.92 8.20
CA LEU A 101 -11.04 -10.98 8.41
C LEU A 101 -10.60 -10.31 7.10
N ALA A 102 -10.65 -11.03 5.97
CA ALA A 102 -10.41 -10.46 4.64
C ALA A 102 -11.52 -9.52 4.18
N LYS A 103 -12.78 -9.78 4.56
CA LYS A 103 -13.89 -8.84 4.35
C LYS A 103 -13.61 -7.50 5.02
N TRP A 104 -13.27 -7.53 6.31
CA TRP A 104 -13.01 -6.30 7.07
C TRP A 104 -11.75 -5.58 6.59
N ALA A 105 -10.70 -6.32 6.24
CA ALA A 105 -9.51 -5.74 5.59
C ALA A 105 -9.90 -5.00 4.30
N GLY A 106 -10.70 -5.63 3.43
CA GLY A 106 -11.19 -5.00 2.20
C GLY A 106 -12.00 -3.72 2.47
N ILE A 107 -12.90 -3.72 3.45
CA ILE A 107 -13.70 -2.53 3.78
C ILE A 107 -12.82 -1.39 4.29
N ILE A 108 -11.95 -1.68 5.27
CA ILE A 108 -11.07 -0.68 5.88
C ILE A 108 -10.08 -0.12 4.86
N GLY A 109 -9.51 -0.97 4.01
CA GLY A 109 -8.61 -0.55 2.94
C GLY A 109 -9.30 0.32 1.88
N ILE A 110 -10.58 0.05 1.56
CA ILE A 110 -11.37 0.91 0.67
C ILE A 110 -11.59 2.29 1.31
N ILE A 111 -11.96 2.34 2.59
CA ILE A 111 -12.14 3.60 3.33
C ILE A 111 -10.82 4.38 3.35
N GLY A 112 -9.70 3.73 3.62
CA GLY A 112 -8.37 4.34 3.60
C GLY A 112 -8.01 4.89 2.22
N GLY A 113 -8.12 4.06 1.18
CA GLY A 113 -7.80 4.45 -0.20
C GLY A 113 -8.64 5.64 -0.69
N VAL A 114 -9.96 5.60 -0.48
CA VAL A 114 -10.85 6.73 -0.84
C VAL A 114 -10.51 7.99 -0.05
N SER A 115 -10.19 7.86 1.24
CA SER A 115 -9.83 9.01 2.09
C SER A 115 -8.56 9.71 1.59
N PHE A 116 -7.57 8.94 1.16
CA PHE A 116 -6.36 9.47 0.51
C PHE A 116 -6.64 10.09 -0.85
N CYS A 117 -7.49 9.48 -1.67
CA CYS A 117 -7.90 10.06 -2.96
C CYS A 117 -8.64 11.40 -2.82
N LEU A 118 -9.41 11.57 -1.73
CA LEU A 118 -10.14 12.81 -1.45
C LEU A 118 -9.28 13.90 -0.82
N ILE A 119 -8.04 13.58 -0.41
CA ILE A 119 -7.00 14.48 0.16
C ILE A 119 -7.40 15.18 1.47
N ILE A 120 -8.58 15.80 1.54
CA ILE A 120 -9.14 16.47 2.73
C ILE A 120 -9.29 15.49 3.90
N LEU A 121 -9.50 14.21 3.62
CA LEU A 121 -9.67 13.15 4.61
C LEU A 121 -8.36 12.39 4.90
N PHE A 122 -7.19 12.93 4.55
CA PHE A 122 -5.92 12.23 4.77
C PHE A 122 -5.69 11.73 6.21
N PRO A 123 -6.11 12.41 7.31
CA PRO A 123 -5.87 11.89 8.66
C PRO A 123 -6.66 10.61 8.91
N LEU A 124 -7.90 10.54 8.39
CA LEU A 124 -8.70 9.33 8.40
C LEU A 124 -8.07 8.26 7.52
N GLY A 125 -7.54 8.67 6.36
CA GLY A 125 -6.77 7.81 5.46
C GLY A 125 -5.64 7.09 6.19
N ILE A 126 -4.78 7.82 6.91
CA ILE A 126 -3.65 7.27 7.67
C ILE A 126 -4.12 6.22 8.68
N LEU A 127 -5.15 6.52 9.47
CA LEU A 127 -5.65 5.59 10.48
C LEU A 127 -6.24 4.32 9.85
N ALA A 128 -6.98 4.47 8.75
CA ALA A 128 -7.59 3.36 8.04
C ALA A 128 -6.54 2.50 7.33
N THR A 129 -5.53 3.07 6.67
CA THR A 129 -4.46 2.29 6.03
C THR A 129 -3.59 1.58 7.06
N LEU A 130 -3.30 2.19 8.19
CA LEU A 130 -2.61 1.52 9.30
C LEU A 130 -3.41 0.30 9.80
N ALA A 131 -4.71 0.49 10.05
CA ALA A 131 -5.57 -0.62 10.48
C ALA A 131 -5.64 -1.73 9.41
N PHE A 132 -5.68 -1.35 8.13
CA PHE A 132 -5.66 -2.30 7.02
C PHE A 132 -4.34 -3.09 6.96
N GLU A 133 -3.19 -2.44 7.11
CA GLU A 133 -1.87 -3.10 7.14
C GLU A 133 -1.75 -4.10 8.30
N ILE A 134 -2.20 -3.71 9.50
CA ILE A 134 -2.24 -4.61 10.65
C ILE A 134 -3.10 -5.84 10.34
N MET A 135 -4.27 -5.66 9.72
CA MET A 135 -5.11 -6.78 9.30
C MET A 135 -4.45 -7.66 8.24
N LEU A 136 -3.73 -7.08 7.27
CA LEU A 136 -2.99 -7.83 6.27
C LEU A 136 -1.89 -8.69 6.90
N ILE A 137 -1.15 -8.15 7.86
CA ILE A 137 -0.13 -8.90 8.62
C ILE A 137 -0.78 -10.09 9.36
N ILE A 138 -1.92 -9.86 10.02
CA ILE A 138 -2.67 -10.93 10.71
C ILE A 138 -3.16 -12.00 9.70
N LEU A 139 -3.66 -11.60 8.53
CA LEU A 139 -4.06 -12.55 7.47
C LEU A 139 -2.89 -13.42 7.01
N LEU A 140 -1.75 -12.80 6.74
CA LEU A 140 -0.55 -13.50 6.29
C LEU A 140 -0.06 -14.48 7.36
N TYR A 141 -0.04 -14.06 8.63
CA TYR A 141 0.32 -14.94 9.75
C TYR A 141 -0.63 -16.13 9.87
N LYS A 142 -1.93 -15.90 9.77
CA LYS A 142 -2.93 -16.99 9.83
C LYS A 142 -2.81 -17.95 8.65
N ALA A 143 -2.50 -17.43 7.46
CA ALA A 143 -2.28 -18.27 6.27
C ALA A 143 -1.06 -19.17 6.45
N TRP A 144 0.03 -18.62 7.00
CA TRP A 144 1.24 -19.38 7.31
C TRP A 144 1.00 -20.45 8.39
N ASP A 145 0.33 -20.10 9.48
CA ASP A 145 -0.01 -21.03 10.57
C ASP A 145 -0.85 -22.22 10.06
N ASN A 146 -1.85 -21.94 9.21
CA ASN A 146 -2.66 -22.99 8.60
C ASN A 146 -1.85 -23.90 7.66
N SER A 147 -0.93 -23.33 6.88
CA SER A 147 -0.06 -24.11 5.98
C SER A 147 0.91 -25.02 6.72
N ASN A 148 1.34 -24.64 7.93
CA ASN A 148 2.25 -25.45 8.74
C ASN A 148 1.51 -26.51 9.59
N LYS A 149 0.22 -26.32 9.86
CA LYS A 149 -0.60 -27.27 10.63
C LYS A 149 -1.17 -28.41 9.76
N ASN A 150 -1.24 -28.22 8.45
CA ASN A 150 -1.65 -29.24 7.48
C ASN A 150 -0.49 -29.56 6.51
N PRO A 151 0.55 -30.31 6.93
CA PRO A 151 1.58 -30.82 6.03
C PRO A 151 1.06 -31.91 5.09
#